data_AF-A0A2V6SUI6-F1
#
_entry.id   AF-A0A2V6SUI6-F1
#
_cell.length_a   1.000
_cell.length_b   1.000
_cell.length_c   1.000
_cell.angle_alpha   90.00
_cell.angle_beta   90.00
_cell.angle_gamma   90.00
#
_symmetry.space_group_name_H-M   'P 1'
#
loop_
_entity.id
_entity.type
_entity.pdbx_description
1 polymer ?
#
loop_
_entity_poly.entity_id
_entity_poly.type
_entity_poly.pdbx_seq_one_letter_code
_entity_poly.pdbx_strand_id
1 'polypeptide(L)'
;EIAREFGDKVLAMVQDVTEPQLPNLSWETRKARYLRHLENAPHGSLLVACADKIANLVSMLGLHAAESGTVWAEPPAGSAQTLGFCRQVYATVRSAWGRCPLLDELRNRVEEAERKLLAPAR
;
A
#
# COMPACT_ATOMS: atom_id res chain seq x y z
N GLU A 1 -12.01 -2.64 22.37
CA GLU A 1 -12.29 -1.23 22.03
C GLU A 1 -13.07 -1.12 20.71
N ILE A 2 -12.48 -1.46 19.56
CA ILE A 2 -13.11 -1.30 18.23
C ILE A 2 -14.49 -1.97 18.10
N ALA A 3 -14.65 -3.25 18.44
CA ALA A 3 -15.97 -3.91 18.33
C ALA A 3 -17.05 -3.26 19.20
N ARG A 4 -16.68 -2.73 20.37
CA ARG A 4 -17.61 -2.05 21.28
C ARG A 4 -18.11 -0.73 20.69
N GLU A 5 -17.25 -0.02 19.95
CA GLU A 5 -17.54 1.34 19.46
C GLU A 5 -18.07 1.36 18.02
N PHE A 6 -17.67 0.40 17.18
CA PHE A 6 -17.96 0.40 15.75
C PHE A 6 -18.59 -0.91 15.25
N GLY A 7 -18.74 -1.91 16.12
CA GLY A 7 -19.33 -3.21 15.81
C GLY A 7 -18.37 -4.19 15.12
N ASP A 8 -18.80 -5.46 15.07
CA ASP A 8 -17.98 -6.59 14.60
C ASP A 8 -17.58 -6.48 13.13
N LYS A 9 -18.44 -5.88 12.31
CA LYS A 9 -18.15 -5.67 10.88
C LYS A 9 -16.94 -4.76 10.67
N VAL A 10 -16.81 -3.70 11.46
CA VAL A 10 -15.66 -2.79 11.37
C VAL A 10 -14.43 -3.46 11.97
N LEU A 11 -14.58 -4.16 13.10
CA LEU A 11 -13.47 -4.94 13.68
C LEU A 11 -12.89 -5.92 12.66
N ALA A 12 -13.74 -6.71 11.99
CA ALA A 12 -13.29 -7.69 10.99
C ALA A 12 -12.52 -7.03 9.85
N MET A 13 -13.01 -5.90 9.33
CA MET A 13 -12.30 -5.16 8.27
C MET A 13 -10.95 -4.62 8.74
N VAL A 14 -10.87 -4.09 9.97
CA VAL A 14 -9.60 -3.64 10.57
C VAL A 14 -8.64 -4.81 10.71
N GLN A 15 -9.11 -5.96 11.19
CA GLN A 15 -8.29 -7.17 11.32
C GLN A 15 -7.77 -7.64 9.97
N ASP A 16 -8.60 -7.61 8.92
CA ASP A 16 -8.19 -8.00 7.57
C ASP A 16 -7.05 -7.16 7.01
N VAL A 17 -6.99 -5.88 7.38
CA VAL A 17 -5.95 -4.96 6.90
C VAL A 17 -4.81 -4.75 7.90
N THR A 18 -4.81 -5.47 9.02
CA THR A 18 -3.76 -5.38 10.04
C THR A 18 -2.68 -6.42 9.79
N GLU A 19 -1.43 -5.98 9.72
CA GLU A 19 -0.30 -6.90 9.62
C GLU A 19 -0.10 -7.69 10.93
N PRO A 20 0.27 -8.99 10.85
CA PRO A 20 0.49 -9.79 12.04
C PRO A 20 1.69 -9.24 12.84
N GLN A 21 1.43 -8.81 14.07
CA GLN A 21 2.43 -8.33 15.03
C GLN A 21 2.98 -9.49 15.87
N LEU A 22 3.48 -10.53 15.21
CA LEU A 22 4.09 -11.67 15.88
C LEU A 22 5.58 -11.39 16.16
N PRO A 23 6.10 -11.73 17.35
CA PRO A 23 7.52 -11.60 17.65
C PRO A 23 8.37 -12.34 16.61
N ASN A 24 9.52 -11.76 16.25
CA ASN A 24 10.56 -12.38 15.42
C ASN A 24 10.20 -12.63 13.94
N LEU A 25 9.13 -12.05 13.40
CA LEU A 25 8.89 -12.10 11.95
C LEU A 25 9.65 -11.01 11.21
N SER A 26 10.37 -11.40 10.16
CA SER A 26 11.00 -10.45 9.24
C SER A 26 9.93 -9.60 8.54
N TRP A 27 10.32 -8.40 8.10
CA TRP A 27 9.46 -7.51 7.32
C TRP A 27 8.84 -8.23 6.11
N GLU A 28 9.66 -8.97 5.36
CA GLU A 28 9.24 -9.74 4.19
C GLU A 28 8.19 -10.79 4.54
N THR A 29 8.39 -11.51 5.65
CA THR A 29 7.45 -12.54 6.10
C THR A 29 6.11 -11.93 6.50
N ARG A 30 6.12 -10.78 7.19
CA ARG A 30 4.89 -10.06 7.54
C ARG A 30 4.13 -9.61 6.30
N LYS A 31 4.83 -9.02 5.32
CA LYS A 31 4.22 -8.59 4.05
C LYS A 31 3.69 -9.77 3.21
N ALA A 32 4.43 -10.86 3.12
CA ALA A 32 4.01 -12.05 2.38
C ALA A 32 2.74 -12.68 2.98
N ARG A 33 2.65 -12.76 4.32
CA ARG A 33 1.44 -13.24 5.01
C ARG A 33 0.25 -12.31 4.75
N TYR A 34 0.48 -11.00 4.83
CA TYR A 34 -0.54 -10.01 4.53
C TYR A 34 -1.07 -10.13 3.09
N LEU A 35 -0.20 -10.27 2.09
CA LEU A 35 -0.61 -10.46 0.70
C LEU A 35 -1.44 -11.73 0.51
N ARG A 36 -1.03 -12.85 1.11
CA ARG A 36 -1.80 -14.10 1.06
C ARG A 36 -3.19 -13.94 1.69
N HIS A 37 -3.29 -13.16 2.78
CA HIS A 37 -4.59 -12.84 3.38
C HIS A 37 -5.48 -12.05 2.41
N LEU A 38 -4.92 -11.03 1.75
CA LEU A 38 -5.65 -10.20 0.80
C LEU A 38 -6.17 -10.97 -0.43
N GLU A 39 -5.58 -12.10 -0.81
CA GLU A 39 -6.09 -12.92 -1.93
C GLU A 39 -7.55 -13.36 -1.73
N ASN A 40 -8.01 -13.47 -0.48
CA ASN A 40 -9.34 -13.94 -0.13
C ASN A 40 -10.13 -12.94 0.75
N ALA A 41 -9.59 -11.74 0.97
CA ALA A 41 -10.22 -10.76 1.85
C ALA A 41 -11.53 -10.21 1.26
N PRO A 42 -12.52 -9.84 2.10
CA PRO A 42 -13.75 -9.20 1.64
C PRO A 42 -13.48 -7.91 0.85
N HIS A 43 -14.35 -7.58 -0.11
CA HIS A 43 -14.21 -6.39 -0.95
C HIS A 43 -14.00 -5.08 -0.16
N GLY A 44 -14.67 -4.93 0.99
CA GLY A 44 -14.48 -3.76 1.86
C GLY A 44 -13.04 -3.65 2.38
N SER A 45 -12.44 -4.76 2.78
CA SER A 45 -11.05 -4.82 3.25
C SER A 45 -10.06 -4.57 2.11
N LEU A 46 -10.35 -5.07 0.90
CA LEU A 46 -9.55 -4.76 -0.31
C LEU A 46 -9.60 -3.27 -0.67
N LEU A 47 -10.74 -2.60 -0.49
CA LEU A 47 -10.85 -1.15 -0.68
C LEU A 47 -9.98 -0.39 0.31
N VAL A 48 -10.03 -0.76 1.59
CA VAL A 48 -9.21 -0.12 2.61
C VAL A 48 -7.72 -0.34 2.32
N ALA A 49 -7.32 -1.56 1.93
CA ALA A 49 -5.95 -1.84 1.53
C ALA A 49 -5.50 -0.98 0.33
N CYS A 50 -6.34 -0.81 -0.70
CA CYS A 50 -6.03 0.07 -1.83
C CYS A 50 -5.89 1.53 -1.41
N ALA A 51 -6.85 2.04 -0.62
CA ALA A 51 -6.86 3.42 -0.15
C ALA A 51 -5.61 3.74 0.68
N ASP A 52 -5.20 2.83 1.57
CA ASP A 52 -3.96 2.95 2.33
C ASP A 52 -2.73 3.04 1.42
N LYS A 53 -2.62 2.18 0.39
CA LYS A 53 -1.48 2.24 -0.54
C LYS A 53 -1.47 3.49 -1.41
N ILE A 54 -2.64 3.97 -1.84
CA ILE A 54 -2.76 5.26 -2.53
C ILE A 54 -2.25 6.39 -1.62
N ALA A 55 -2.72 6.45 -0.37
CA ALA A 55 -2.31 7.50 0.58
C ALA A 55 -0.80 7.45 0.88
N ASN A 56 -0.22 6.25 1.05
CA ASN A 56 1.22 6.07 1.25
C ASN A 56 2.03 6.59 0.04
N LEU A 57 1.61 6.29 -1.18
CA LEU A 57 2.26 6.78 -2.40
C LEU A 57 2.13 8.29 -2.57
N VAL A 58 0.94 8.85 -2.31
CA VAL A 58 0.72 10.31 -2.37
C VAL A 58 1.61 11.03 -1.37
N SER A 59 1.71 10.52 -0.13
CA SER A 59 2.55 11.10 0.91
C SER A 59 4.04 11.05 0.53
N MET A 60 4.50 9.92 0.00
CA MET A 60 5.89 9.74 -0.45
C MET A 60 6.24 10.67 -1.63
N LEU A 61 5.36 10.77 -2.63
CA LEU A 61 5.51 11.68 -3.75
C LEU A 61 5.52 13.14 -3.30
N GLY A 62 4.67 13.49 -2.32
CA GLY A 62 4.62 14.82 -1.73
C GLY A 62 5.90 15.18 -0.98
N LEU A 63 6.47 14.24 -0.22
CA LEU A 63 7.75 14.44 0.47
C LEU A 63 8.88 14.69 -0.54
N HIS A 64 8.99 13.84 -1.57
CA HIS A 64 9.95 14.03 -2.64
C HIS A 64 9.75 15.36 -3.38
N ALA A 65 8.50 15.78 -3.62
CA ALA A 65 8.18 17.08 -4.23
C ALA A 65 8.59 18.28 -3.35
N ALA A 66 8.43 18.19 -2.04
CA ALA A 66 8.81 19.26 -1.10
C ALA A 66 10.34 19.39 -0.94
N GLU A 67 11.06 18.28 -1.00
CA GLU A 67 12.53 18.25 -0.97
C GLU A 67 13.14 18.67 -2.33
N SER A 68 12.41 18.49 -3.43
CA SER A 68 12.84 18.80 -4.81
C SER A 68 12.65 20.27 -5.25
N GLY A 69 12.92 21.22 -4.36
CA GLY A 69 13.31 22.58 -4.77
C GLY A 69 14.50 22.60 -5.75
N THR A 70 15.17 21.46 -5.93
CA THR A 70 16.18 21.17 -6.95
C THR A 70 15.80 19.89 -7.71
N VAL A 71 16.06 19.87 -9.02
CA VAL A 71 15.75 18.77 -9.97
C VAL A 71 16.44 17.43 -9.62
N TRP A 72 17.23 17.39 -8.55
CA TRP A 72 18.14 16.31 -8.18
C TRP A 72 17.90 15.77 -6.77
N ALA A 73 16.73 16.02 -6.17
CA ALA A 73 16.45 15.49 -4.84
C ALA A 73 16.48 13.96 -4.87
N GLU A 74 17.18 13.38 -3.91
CA GLU A 74 17.17 11.93 -3.70
C GLU A 74 15.77 11.46 -3.32
N PRO A 75 15.37 10.23 -3.70
CA PRO A 75 14.14 9.64 -3.20
C PRO A 75 14.19 9.50 -1.66
N PRO A 76 13.06 9.68 -0.95
CA PRO A 76 12.99 9.44 0.48
C PRO A 76 13.46 8.03 0.84
N ALA A 77 14.11 7.88 1.99
CA ALA A 77 14.61 6.58 2.44
C ALA A 77 13.47 5.53 2.49
N GLY A 78 13.72 4.34 1.95
CA GLY A 78 12.72 3.26 1.90
C GLY A 78 11.69 3.38 0.78
N SER A 79 11.77 4.38 -0.11
CA SER A 79 10.85 4.55 -1.25
C SER A 79 10.74 3.30 -2.12
N ALA A 80 11.87 2.68 -2.48
CA ALA A 80 11.88 1.46 -3.30
C ALA A 80 11.16 0.28 -2.62
N GLN A 81 11.35 0.10 -1.31
CA GLN A 81 10.69 -0.96 -0.55
C GLN A 81 9.18 -0.72 -0.48
N THR A 82 8.76 0.50 -0.14
CA THR A 82 7.34 0.85 -0.04
C THR A 82 6.63 0.77 -1.39
N LEU A 83 7.26 1.28 -2.46
CA LEU A 83 6.75 1.18 -3.83
C LEU A 83 6.61 -0.28 -4.28
N GLY A 84 7.64 -1.09 -4.03
CA GLY A 84 7.61 -2.53 -4.32
C GLY A 84 6.44 -3.23 -3.62
N PHE A 85 6.19 -2.88 -2.35
CA PHE A 85 5.04 -3.44 -1.61
C PHE A 85 3.69 -2.94 -2.13
N CYS A 86 3.56 -1.65 -2.46
CA CYS A 86 2.33 -1.11 -3.06
C CYS A 86 2.01 -1.80 -4.40
N ARG A 87 3.04 -2.08 -5.21
CA ARG A 87 2.90 -2.83 -6.46
C ARG A 87 2.42 -4.27 -6.23
N GLN A 88 2.92 -4.94 -5.20
CA GLN A 88 2.46 -6.27 -4.83
C GLN A 88 0.98 -6.26 -4.40
N VAL A 89 0.56 -5.28 -3.57
CA VAL A 89 -0.84 -5.11 -3.18
C VAL A 89 -1.73 -4.86 -4.41
N TYR A 90 -1.31 -3.99 -5.33
CA TYR A 90 -2.02 -3.78 -6.60
C TYR A 90 -2.22 -5.09 -7.37
N ALA A 91 -1.16 -5.89 -7.53
CA ALA A 91 -1.24 -7.16 -8.24
C ALA A 91 -2.19 -8.16 -7.55
N THR A 92 -2.13 -8.26 -6.23
CA THR A 92 -3.00 -9.11 -5.43
C THR A 92 -4.46 -8.69 -5.55
N VAL A 93 -4.78 -7.41 -5.34
CA VAL A 93 -6.16 -6.91 -5.44
C VAL A 93 -6.70 -7.06 -6.86
N ARG A 94 -5.89 -6.79 -7.89
CA ARG A 94 -6.28 -7.01 -9.29
C ARG A 94 -6.68 -8.46 -9.55
N SER A 95 -5.94 -9.41 -8.97
CA SER A 95 -6.22 -10.84 -9.13
C SER A 95 -7.48 -11.27 -8.36
N ALA A 96 -7.64 -10.81 -7.11
CA ALA A 96 -8.76 -11.18 -6.26
C ALA A 96 -10.08 -10.51 -6.68
N TRP A 97 -10.00 -9.22 -7.05
CA TRP A 97 -11.16 -8.41 -7.43
C TRP A 97 -10.79 -7.36 -8.48
N GLY A 98 -10.62 -7.79 -9.73
CA GLY A 98 -10.25 -6.91 -10.85
C GLY A 98 -11.23 -5.78 -11.18
N ARG A 99 -12.43 -5.77 -10.57
CA ARG A 99 -13.42 -4.68 -10.69
C ARG A 99 -13.39 -3.71 -9.49
N CYS A 100 -12.37 -3.78 -8.63
CA CYS A 100 -12.20 -2.85 -7.52
C CYS A 100 -12.14 -1.40 -8.04
N PRO A 101 -12.98 -0.48 -7.54
CA PRO A 101 -13.08 0.89 -8.07
C PRO A 101 -11.84 1.76 -7.82
N LEU A 102 -10.96 1.37 -6.87
CA LEU A 102 -9.71 2.09 -6.60
C LEU A 102 -8.52 1.53 -7.38
N LEU A 103 -8.72 0.48 -8.19
CA LEU A 103 -7.61 -0.24 -8.82
C LEU A 103 -6.88 0.61 -9.86
N ASP A 104 -7.63 1.38 -10.65
CA ASP A 104 -7.06 2.30 -11.64
C ASP A 104 -6.26 3.42 -10.97
N GLU A 105 -6.78 4.00 -9.89
CA GLU A 105 -6.08 5.04 -9.14
C GLU A 105 -4.80 4.50 -8.50
N LEU A 106 -4.86 3.32 -7.88
CA LEU A 106 -3.67 2.67 -7.33
C LEU A 106 -2.62 2.39 -8.41
N ARG A 107 -3.03 1.92 -9.60
CA ARG A 107 -2.12 1.75 -10.75
C ARG A 107 -1.44 3.07 -11.10
N ASN A 108 -2.24 4.13 -11.29
CA ASN A 108 -1.75 5.44 -11.71
C ASN A 108 -0.70 6.00 -10.72
N ARG A 109 -0.92 5.81 -9.41
CA ARG A 109 0.02 6.24 -8.36
C ARG A 109 1.28 5.38 -8.31
N VAL A 110 1.17 4.07 -8.50
CA VAL A 110 2.34 3.18 -8.61
C VAL A 110 3.22 3.59 -9.80
N GLU A 111 2.62 3.76 -10.98
CA GLU A 111 3.35 4.16 -12.19
C GLU A 111 3.99 5.55 -12.06
N GLU A 112 3.30 6.49 -11.41
CA GLU A 112 3.87 7.81 -11.12
C GLU A 112 5.08 7.74 -10.18
N ALA A 113 4.97 6.96 -9.10
CA ALA A 113 6.07 6.76 -8.17
C ALA A 113 7.25 6.05 -8.83
N GLU A 114 7.02 5.04 -9.67
CA GLU A 114 8.08 4.40 -10.47
C GLU A 114 8.81 5.42 -11.36
N ARG A 115 8.07 6.30 -12.05
CA ARG A 115 8.69 7.34 -12.90
C ARG A 115 9.47 8.39 -12.12
N LYS A 116 8.97 8.82 -10.96
CA LYS A 116 9.57 9.94 -10.22
C LYS A 116 10.67 9.51 -9.26
N LEU A 117 10.60 8.30 -8.72
CA LEU A 117 11.49 7.84 -7.64
C LEU A 117 12.51 6.79 -8.09
N LEU A 118 12.30 6.13 -9.24
CA LEU A 118 13.20 5.10 -9.76
C LEU A 118 13.78 5.44 -11.15
N ALA A 119 13.39 6.56 -11.77
CA ALA A 119 14.04 6.97 -13.00
C ALA A 119 15.50 7.36 -12.73
N PRO A 120 16.46 6.90 -13.55
CA PRO A 120 17.83 7.37 -13.43
C PRO A 120 17.88 8.87 -13.68
N ALA A 121 18.59 9.60 -12.82
CA ALA A 121 18.96 10.99 -13.04
C ALA A 121 19.52 11.11 -14.47
N ARG A 122 18.90 11.95 -15.30
CA ARG A 122 19.34 12.20 -16.68
C ARG A 122 20.65 12.98 -16.71
#